data_AF-A0A8I0KK14-F1
#
_entry.id   AF-A0A8I0KK14-F1
#
_cell.length_a   1.000
_cell.length_b   1.000
_cell.length_c   1.000
_cell.angle_alpha   90.00
_cell.angle_beta   90.00
_cell.angle_gamma   90.00
#
_symmetry.space_group_name_H-M   'P 1'
#
loop_
_entity.id
_entity.type
_entity.pdbx_description
1 polymer ?
#
loop_
_entity_poly.entity_id
_entity_poly.type
_entity_poly.pdbx_seq_one_letter_code
_entity_poly.pdbx_strand_id
1 'polypeptide(L)'
;MLTILREHVEAIVAHARRDHPDEACGVIAGPYGSDRPERLIPMLNAAMSPTFYEFDSGDLLRLYREMDDRDEEPVVIYHSHTATEAYPSRTDLNLASEPNAHYVLVSTRDGAHEAGEVDFRSYRIVDGTITEEEVRVVDRYTEDSTTAGPAVPPTEGDI
;
A
#
# COMPACT_ATOMS: atom_id res chain seq x y z
N MET A 1 4.26 -9.31 -8.62
CA MET A 1 5.08 -9.77 -7.49
C MET A 1 5.65 -8.51 -6.86
N LEU A 2 5.40 -8.29 -5.58
CA LEU A 2 5.94 -7.16 -4.83
C LEU A 2 7.33 -7.53 -4.28
N THR A 3 8.35 -6.71 -4.50
CA THR A 3 9.62 -6.80 -3.77
C THR A 3 9.75 -5.63 -2.80
N ILE A 4 9.77 -5.91 -1.50
CA ILE A 4 9.69 -4.90 -0.44
C ILE A 4 10.80 -5.08 0.60
N LEU A 5 11.30 -3.97 1.14
CA LEU A 5 12.28 -4.01 2.21
C LEU A 5 11.68 -4.60 3.49
N ARG A 6 12.47 -5.42 4.20
CA ARG A 6 12.11 -5.97 5.51
C ARG A 6 11.70 -4.87 6.48
N GLU A 7 12.42 -3.76 6.51
CA GLU A 7 12.11 -2.63 7.40
C GLU A 7 10.72 -2.03 7.12
N HIS A 8 10.29 -1.98 5.86
CA HIS A 8 8.96 -1.50 5.50
C HIS A 8 7.87 -2.48 5.93
N VAL A 9 8.09 -3.78 5.76
CA VAL A 9 7.15 -4.81 6.26
C VAL A 9 7.00 -4.70 7.78
N GLU A 10 8.12 -4.66 8.51
CA GLU A 10 8.11 -4.56 9.97
C GLU A 10 7.43 -3.27 10.45
N ALA A 11 7.68 -2.14 9.77
CA ALA A 11 7.06 -0.86 10.09
C ALA A 11 5.56 -0.83 9.80
N ILE A 12 5.10 -1.43 8.69
CA ILE A 12 3.67 -1.59 8.39
C ILE A 12 3.00 -2.45 9.46
N VAL A 13 3.60 -3.58 9.83
CA VAL A 13 3.05 -4.45 10.87
C VAL A 13 3.01 -3.74 12.21
N ALA A 14 4.06 -3.02 12.58
CA ALA A 14 4.08 -2.21 13.80
C ALA A 14 3.00 -1.12 13.79
N HIS A 15 2.74 -0.50 12.63
CA HIS A 15 1.64 0.45 12.45
C HIS A 15 0.28 -0.22 12.68
N ALA A 16 0.01 -1.34 11.99
CA ALA A 16 -1.23 -2.10 12.13
C ALA A 16 -1.51 -2.51 13.59
N ARG A 17 -0.48 -2.96 14.32
CA ARG A 17 -0.63 -3.32 15.74
C ARG A 17 -0.92 -2.13 16.64
N ARG A 18 -0.29 -0.99 16.37
CA ARG A 18 -0.40 0.22 17.20
C ARG A 18 -1.79 0.85 17.09
N ASP A 19 -2.34 0.89 15.88
CA ASP A 19 -3.59 1.59 15.61
C ASP A 19 -4.82 0.69 15.81
N HIS A 20 -4.63 -0.64 15.94
CA HIS A 20 -5.68 -1.57 16.35
C HIS A 20 -6.40 -1.07 17.63
N PRO A 21 -7.74 -1.02 17.68
CA PRO A 21 -8.69 -1.69 16.79
C PRO A 21 -9.09 -0.92 15.52
N ASP A 22 -8.55 0.27 15.26
CA ASP A 22 -8.81 0.98 14.02
C ASP A 22 -7.90 0.46 12.90
N GLU A 23 -8.34 0.56 11.65
CA GLU A 23 -7.50 0.21 10.51
C GLU A 23 -6.37 1.24 10.36
N ALA A 24 -5.13 0.77 10.42
CA ALA A 24 -3.96 1.53 9.98
C ALA A 24 -3.96 1.65 8.45
N CYS A 25 -3.45 2.74 7.91
CA CYS A 25 -3.32 2.93 6.46
C CYS A 25 -2.08 3.76 6.10
N GLY A 26 -1.62 3.67 4.86
CA GLY A 26 -0.53 4.49 4.38
C GLY A 26 -0.02 4.10 3.01
N VAL A 27 1.09 4.74 2.63
CA VAL A 27 1.70 4.60 1.30
C VAL A 27 3.18 4.31 1.45
N ILE A 28 3.76 3.52 0.54
CA ILE A 28 5.20 3.54 0.29
C ILE A 28 5.41 4.11 -1.11
N ALA A 29 6.04 5.28 -1.17
CA ALA A 29 6.37 5.95 -2.41
C ALA A 29 7.68 5.39 -2.99
N GLY A 30 7.83 5.50 -4.30
CA GLY A 30 9.04 5.13 -5.03
C GLY A 30 9.25 6.05 -6.23
N PRO A 31 10.42 6.01 -6.88
CA PRO A 31 10.69 6.84 -8.05
C PRO A 31 9.67 6.58 -9.17
N TYR A 32 9.28 7.63 -9.90
CA TYR A 32 8.32 7.51 -10.99
C TYR A 32 8.75 6.47 -12.05
N GLY A 33 7.82 5.59 -12.44
CA GLY A 33 8.06 4.49 -13.36
C GLY A 33 8.82 3.31 -12.75
N SER A 34 9.01 3.29 -11.42
CA SER A 34 9.70 2.24 -10.70
C SER A 34 8.73 1.42 -9.86
N ASP A 35 8.90 0.09 -9.87
CA ASP A 35 8.15 -0.83 -8.99
C ASP A 35 8.84 -0.97 -7.61
N ARG A 36 9.68 0.00 -7.20
CA ARG A 36 10.49 -0.06 -5.97
C ARG A 36 9.91 0.83 -4.86
N PRO A 37 9.36 0.24 -3.79
CA PRO A 37 8.85 1.00 -2.66
C PRO A 37 9.98 1.47 -1.73
N GLU A 38 10.35 2.75 -1.79
CA GLU A 38 11.55 3.29 -1.15
C GLU A 38 11.28 4.15 0.09
N ARG A 39 10.11 4.79 0.20
CA ARG A 39 9.80 5.73 1.30
C ARG A 39 8.44 5.46 1.92
N LEU A 40 8.43 4.93 3.15
CA LEU A 40 7.20 4.69 3.91
C LEU A 40 6.62 6.00 4.46
N ILE A 41 5.35 6.24 4.17
CA ILE A 41 4.52 7.33 4.70
C ILE A 41 3.30 6.73 5.41
N PRO A 42 3.34 6.54 6.74
CA PRO A 42 2.16 6.23 7.53
C PRO A 42 1.14 7.37 7.43
N MET A 43 -0.11 7.04 7.14
CA MET A 43 -1.21 8.00 7.07
C MET A 43 -2.15 7.79 8.25
N LEU A 44 -2.88 8.83 8.63
CA LEU A 44 -3.95 8.72 9.61
C LEU A 44 -5.22 8.24 8.93
N ASN A 45 -5.88 7.24 9.51
CA ASN A 45 -7.25 6.90 9.15
C ASN A 45 -8.20 7.97 9.72
N ALA A 46 -8.61 8.91 8.87
CA ALA A 46 -9.49 10.02 9.25
C ALA A 46 -10.88 9.53 9.73
N ALA A 47 -11.29 8.33 9.30
CA ALA A 47 -12.55 7.73 9.72
C ALA A 47 -12.50 7.12 11.13
N MET A 48 -11.31 6.90 11.70
CA MET A 48 -11.11 6.22 13.00
C MET A 48 -12.00 4.97 13.11
N SER A 49 -11.89 4.11 12.10
CA SER A 49 -12.84 3.02 11.87
C SER A 49 -12.13 1.67 11.89
N PRO A 50 -12.73 0.63 12.50
CA PRO A 50 -12.18 -0.71 12.55
C PRO A 50 -12.35 -1.52 11.26
N THR A 51 -13.11 -1.02 10.28
CA THR A 51 -13.51 -1.81 9.09
C THR A 51 -13.34 -1.09 7.76
N PHE A 52 -12.83 0.15 7.77
CA PHE A 52 -12.43 0.86 6.56
C PHE A 52 -11.48 1.99 6.93
N TYR A 53 -10.72 2.46 5.94
CA TYR A 53 -9.91 3.66 6.06
C TYR A 53 -10.35 4.76 5.09
N GLU A 54 -10.08 6.00 5.48
CA GLU A 54 -10.20 7.17 4.63
C GLU A 54 -9.01 8.09 4.89
N PHE A 55 -8.34 8.55 3.84
CA PHE A 55 -7.35 9.62 3.98
C PHE A 55 -8.08 10.97 4.04
N ASP A 56 -7.68 11.83 4.98
CA ASP A 56 -8.15 13.22 4.96
C ASP A 56 -7.73 13.88 3.64
N SER A 57 -8.66 14.60 3.01
CA SER A 57 -8.43 15.23 1.71
C SER A 57 -7.24 16.22 1.69
N GLY A 58 -6.98 16.91 2.79
CA GLY A 58 -5.85 17.81 2.95
C GLY A 58 -4.52 17.07 3.11
N ASP A 59 -4.52 15.98 3.86
CA ASP A 59 -3.37 15.07 3.96
C ASP A 59 -3.06 14.40 2.63
N LEU A 60 -4.08 13.96 1.89
CA LEU A 60 -3.92 13.38 0.56
C LEU A 60 -3.32 14.37 -0.43
N LEU A 61 -3.83 15.60 -0.48
CA LEU A 61 -3.28 16.66 -1.33
C LEU A 61 -1.82 16.98 -0.98
N ARG A 62 -1.47 16.99 0.30
CA ARG A 62 -0.09 17.18 0.75
C ARG A 62 0.81 16.02 0.32
N LEU A 63 0.34 14.79 0.49
CA LEU A 63 1.07 13.58 0.10
C LEU A 63 1.43 13.62 -1.40
N TYR A 64 0.44 13.87 -2.27
CA TYR A 64 0.70 13.93 -3.72
C TYR A 64 1.61 15.08 -4.12
N ARG A 65 1.50 16.26 -3.48
CA ARG A 65 2.45 17.36 -3.72
C ARG A 65 3.88 17.01 -3.33
N GLU A 66 4.05 16.35 -2.18
CA GLU A 66 5.39 15.94 -1.74
C GLU A 66 5.99 14.87 -2.64
N MET A 67 5.18 13.94 -3.15
CA MET A 67 5.63 12.94 -4.12
C MET A 67 6.00 13.60 -5.47
N ASP A 68 5.19 14.53 -5.96
CA ASP A 68 5.45 15.28 -7.20
C ASP A 68 6.76 16.10 -7.11
N ASP A 69 6.98 16.81 -5.99
CA ASP A 69 8.21 17.55 -5.72
C ASP A 69 9.48 16.66 -5.67
N ARG A 70 9.31 15.33 -5.58
CA ARG A 70 10.37 14.33 -5.45
C ARG A 70 10.49 13.39 -6.64
N ASP A 71 9.70 13.59 -7.69
CA ASP A 71 9.59 12.65 -8.81
C ASP A 71 9.22 11.22 -8.35
N GLU A 72 8.31 11.11 -7.37
CA GLU A 72 7.84 9.86 -6.78
C GLU A 72 6.37 9.56 -7.16
N GLU A 73 5.99 8.28 -7.08
CA GLU A 73 4.61 7.80 -7.22
C GLU A 73 4.27 6.74 -6.14
N PRO A 74 2.99 6.51 -5.82
CA PRO A 74 2.61 5.49 -4.85
C PRO A 74 2.86 4.08 -5.41
N VAL A 75 3.88 3.40 -4.89
CA VAL A 75 4.21 2.02 -5.30
C VAL A 75 3.44 1.00 -4.47
N VAL A 76 3.29 1.25 -3.17
CA VAL A 76 2.47 0.41 -2.27
C VAL A 76 1.43 1.31 -1.60
N ILE A 77 0.17 0.89 -1.61
CA ILE A 77 -0.86 1.39 -0.72
C ILE A 77 -1.16 0.25 0.25
N TYR A 78 -1.12 0.52 1.56
CA TYR A 78 -1.43 -0.49 2.55
C TYR A 78 -2.52 -0.06 3.51
N HIS A 79 -3.25 -1.05 3.99
CA HIS A 79 -4.10 -0.91 5.16
C HIS A 79 -4.18 -2.21 5.96
N SER A 80 -4.67 -2.12 7.19
CA SER A 80 -4.83 -3.28 8.06
C SER A 80 -6.29 -3.66 8.23
N HIS A 81 -6.60 -4.96 8.23
CA HIS A 81 -7.88 -5.49 8.70
C HIS A 81 -7.77 -5.97 10.14
N THR A 82 -8.72 -5.55 10.97
CA THR A 82 -8.68 -5.85 12.41
C THR A 82 -9.41 -7.14 12.80
N ALA A 83 -10.41 -7.55 12.01
CA ALA A 83 -11.27 -8.70 12.30
C ALA A 83 -11.38 -9.72 11.15
N THR A 84 -10.91 -9.39 9.95
CA THR A 84 -11.03 -10.22 8.74
C THR A 84 -9.66 -10.60 8.21
N GLU A 85 -9.63 -11.61 7.33
CA GLU A 85 -8.40 -12.01 6.64
C GLU A 85 -7.85 -10.85 5.81
N ALA A 86 -6.55 -10.91 5.48
CA ALA A 86 -5.88 -9.94 4.63
C ALA A 86 -6.27 -10.09 3.16
N TYR A 87 -7.57 -10.00 2.85
CA TYR A 87 -8.13 -10.12 1.50
C TYR A 87 -9.02 -8.91 1.19
N PRO A 88 -8.91 -8.27 0.00
CA PRO A 88 -9.65 -7.06 -0.32
C PRO A 88 -11.18 -7.25 -0.21
N SER A 89 -11.81 -6.36 0.54
CA SER A 89 -13.26 -6.22 0.62
C SER A 89 -13.81 -5.48 -0.61
N ARG A 90 -15.14 -5.46 -0.74
CA ARG A 90 -15.80 -4.63 -1.76
C ARG A 90 -15.53 -3.14 -1.60
N THR A 91 -15.36 -2.67 -0.36
CA THR A 91 -15.05 -1.26 -0.10
C THR A 91 -13.65 -0.93 -0.63
N ASP A 92 -12.68 -1.82 -0.39
CA ASP A 92 -11.30 -1.65 -0.87
C ASP A 92 -11.24 -1.54 -2.40
N LEU A 93 -12.03 -2.34 -3.11
CA LEU A 93 -12.11 -2.26 -4.57
C LEU A 93 -12.64 -0.92 -5.09
N ASN A 94 -13.54 -0.29 -4.35
CA ASN A 94 -14.09 1.02 -4.74
C ASN A 94 -13.10 2.16 -4.44
N LEU A 95 -12.19 1.95 -3.49
CA LEU A 95 -11.16 2.93 -3.11
C LEU A 95 -9.85 2.74 -3.89
N ALA A 96 -9.64 1.58 -4.51
CA ALA A 96 -8.48 1.27 -5.32
C ALA A 96 -8.48 2.05 -6.65
N SER A 97 -7.87 3.23 -6.65
CA SER A 97 -7.76 4.10 -7.83
C SER A 97 -6.39 4.11 -8.51
N GLU A 98 -5.37 3.52 -7.87
CA GLU A 98 -4.00 3.46 -8.39
C GLU A 98 -3.75 2.12 -9.09
N PRO A 99 -3.77 2.04 -10.44
CA PRO A 99 -3.66 0.77 -11.16
C PRO A 99 -2.24 0.17 -11.08
N ASN A 100 -1.23 1.03 -10.90
CA ASN A 100 0.17 0.63 -10.81
C ASN A 100 0.63 0.38 -9.36
N ALA A 101 -0.25 0.58 -8.37
CA ALA A 101 0.10 0.32 -6.98
C ALA A 101 -0.07 -1.16 -6.61
N HIS A 102 0.71 -1.58 -5.63
CA HIS A 102 0.53 -2.82 -4.89
C HIS A 102 -0.37 -2.54 -3.69
N TYR A 103 -1.51 -3.23 -3.59
CA TYR A 103 -2.42 -3.12 -2.45
C TYR A 103 -2.05 -4.15 -1.40
N VAL A 104 -1.34 -3.70 -0.38
CA VAL A 104 -0.88 -4.54 0.73
C VAL A 104 -1.92 -4.55 1.84
N LEU A 105 -2.37 -5.74 2.22
CA LEU A 105 -3.27 -5.92 3.34
C LEU A 105 -2.56 -6.65 4.47
N VAL A 106 -2.71 -6.12 5.68
CA VAL A 106 -2.22 -6.74 6.91
C VAL A 106 -3.37 -7.13 7.82
N SER A 107 -3.51 -8.40 8.16
CA SER A 107 -4.55 -8.81 9.12
C SER A 107 -3.97 -8.93 10.52
N THR A 108 -4.61 -8.27 11.48
CA THR A 108 -4.30 -8.37 12.91
C THR A 108 -5.40 -9.11 13.69
N ARG A 109 -6.23 -9.90 12.99
CA ARG A 109 -7.32 -10.69 13.60
C ARG A 109 -6.80 -11.70 14.62
N ASP A 110 -7.73 -12.29 15.38
CA ASP A 110 -7.46 -13.41 16.29
C ASP A 110 -6.34 -13.14 17.32
N GLY A 111 -6.21 -11.88 17.76
CA GLY A 111 -5.20 -11.45 18.74
C GLY A 111 -3.80 -11.22 18.17
N ALA A 112 -3.61 -11.29 16.86
CA ALA A 112 -2.31 -11.07 16.21
C ALA A 112 -1.75 -9.64 16.42
N HIS A 113 -2.59 -8.70 16.86
CA HIS A 113 -2.15 -7.38 17.29
C HIS A 113 -1.30 -7.40 18.58
N GLU A 114 -1.54 -8.35 19.49
CA GLU A 114 -0.82 -8.43 20.78
C GLU A 114 0.46 -9.28 20.67
N ALA A 115 0.31 -10.51 20.18
CA ALA A 115 1.40 -11.46 20.03
C ALA A 115 0.99 -12.57 19.07
N GLY A 116 1.30 -12.42 17.79
CA GLY A 116 0.98 -13.43 16.78
C GLY A 116 1.61 -13.13 15.44
N GLU A 117 1.64 -14.15 14.57
CA GLU A 117 1.93 -13.97 13.16
C GLU A 117 0.77 -13.20 12.52
N VAL A 118 1.09 -12.18 11.73
CA VAL A 118 0.10 -11.39 10.99
C VAL A 118 0.09 -11.84 9.54
N ASP A 119 -1.09 -11.92 8.94
CA ASP A 119 -1.17 -12.13 7.49
C ASP A 119 -0.67 -10.85 6.80
N PHE A 120 0.35 -10.97 5.95
CA PHE A 120 0.84 -9.87 5.10
C PHE A 120 0.72 -10.30 3.65
N ARG A 121 -0.20 -9.69 2.89
CA ARG A 121 -0.53 -10.10 1.52
C ARG A 121 -0.55 -8.90 0.58
N SER A 122 -0.28 -9.13 -0.69
CA SER A 122 -0.29 -8.09 -1.73
C SER A 122 -1.20 -8.47 -2.88
N TYR A 123 -1.89 -7.47 -3.43
CA TYR A 123 -2.83 -7.63 -4.52
C TYR A 123 -2.61 -6.54 -5.58
N ARG A 124 -2.80 -6.92 -6.84
CA ARG A 124 -3.06 -5.98 -7.93
C ARG A 124 -4.56 -5.89 -8.14
N ILE A 125 -5.07 -4.66 -8.21
CA ILE A 125 -6.49 -4.37 -8.41
C ILE A 125 -6.60 -3.48 -9.66
N VAL A 126 -7.09 -4.05 -10.75
CA VAL A 126 -7.25 -3.33 -12.03
C VAL A 126 -8.63 -3.65 -12.59
N ASP A 127 -9.41 -2.61 -12.91
CA ASP A 127 -10.79 -2.74 -13.44
C ASP A 127 -11.67 -3.68 -12.60
N GLY A 128 -11.54 -3.62 -11.27
CA GLY A 128 -12.27 -4.46 -10.31
C GLY A 128 -11.80 -5.93 -10.25
N THR A 129 -10.76 -6.29 -10.99
CA THR A 129 -10.15 -7.63 -10.94
C THR A 129 -9.07 -7.68 -9.87
N ILE A 130 -9.24 -8.58 -8.90
CA ILE A 130 -8.25 -8.84 -7.83
C ILE A 130 -7.31 -9.95 -8.29
N THR A 131 -6.01 -9.68 -8.28
CA THR A 131 -4.96 -10.69 -8.47
C THR A 131 -4.02 -10.66 -7.28
N GLU A 132 -4.00 -11.74 -6.48
CA GLU A 132 -2.99 -11.91 -5.43
C GLU A 132 -1.62 -12.09 -6.07
N GLU A 133 -0.60 -11.47 -5.49
CA GLU A 133 0.78 -11.60 -5.95
C GLU A 133 1.73 -11.98 -4.82
N GLU A 134 2.79 -12.68 -5.19
CA GLU A 134 3.85 -13.04 -4.25
C GLU A 134 4.53 -11.80 -3.68
N VAL A 135 4.79 -11.82 -2.37
CA VAL A 135 5.57 -10.81 -1.65
C VAL A 135 6.96 -11.36 -1.37
N ARG A 136 7.97 -10.74 -1.98
CA ARG A 136 9.37 -11.05 -1.75
C ARG A 136 9.98 -10.01 -0.81
N VAL A 137 10.31 -10.43 0.40
CA VAL A 137 10.95 -9.57 1.40
C VAL A 137 12.47 -9.62 1.25
N VAL A 138 13.11 -8.46 1.17
CA VAL A 138 14.58 -8.32 1.03
C VAL A 138 15.14 -7.35 2.06
N ASP A 139 16.40 -7.54 2.49
CA ASP A 139 17.05 -6.61 3.43
C ASP A 139 17.63 -5.36 2.74
N ARG A 140 17.78 -5.43 1.41
CA ARG A 140 18.25 -4.34 0.54
C ARG A 140 17.85 -4.61 -0.90
N TYR A 141 17.63 -3.56 -1.69
CA TYR A 141 17.46 -3.69 -3.13
C TYR A 141 18.81 -4.01 -3.80
N THR A 142 18.80 -4.96 -4.72
CA THR A 142 19.94 -5.23 -5.63
C THR A 142 19.66 -4.56 -6.97
N GLU A 143 20.68 -4.01 -7.63
CA GLU A 143 20.59 -3.21 -8.87
C GLU A 143 19.83 -3.91 -10.01
N ASP A 144 19.70 -5.24 -9.98
CA ASP A 144 18.98 -6.06 -10.98
C ASP A 144 17.44 -6.07 -10.87
N SER A 145 16.84 -5.39 -9.89
CA SER A 145 15.38 -5.45 -9.64
C SER A 145 14.58 -4.31 -10.30
N THR A 146 15.05 -3.77 -11.43
CA THR A 146 14.26 -2.83 -12.25
C THR A 146 13.49 -3.62 -13.31
N THR A 147 12.36 -4.21 -12.95
CA THR A 147 11.33 -4.47 -13.95
C THR A 147 10.57 -3.17 -14.10
N ALA A 148 10.93 -2.39 -15.12
CA ALA A 148 10.11 -1.26 -15.54
C ALA A 148 8.69 -1.78 -15.78
N GLY A 149 7.72 -1.25 -15.03
CA GLY A 149 6.31 -1.41 -15.41
C GLY A 149 6.13 -0.89 -16.84
N PRO A 150 5.14 -1.41 -17.60
CA PRO A 150 4.91 -0.91 -18.95
C PRO A 150 4.64 0.59 -18.87
N ALA A 151 5.51 1.38 -19.51
CA ALA A 151 5.31 2.81 -19.67
C ALA A 151 3.91 3.04 -20.27
N VAL A 152 3.01 3.66 -19.50
CA VAL A 152 1.75 4.17 -20.03
C VAL A 152 2.13 5.27 -21.02
N PRO A 153 1.86 5.14 -22.33
CA PRO A 153 2.17 6.20 -23.27
C PRO A 153 1.31 7.43 -22.94
N PRO A 154 1.82 8.66 -23.13
CA PRO A 154 1.02 9.85 -22.96
C PRO A 154 -0.19 9.78 -23.91
N THR A 155 -1.37 10.02 -23.37
CA THR A 155 -2.59 10.21 -24.13
C THR A 155 -2.45 11.45 -25.00
N GLU A 156 -2.23 11.24 -26.30
CA GLU A 156 -2.47 12.29 -27.30
C GLU A 156 -3.97 12.64 -27.28
N GLY A 157 -4.29 13.88 -26.93
CA GLY A 157 -5.69 14.31 -26.89
C GLY A 157 -5.93 15.74 -26.43
N ASP A 158 -5.11 16.69 -26.87
CA ASP A 158 -5.54 18.09 -26.95
C ASP A 158 -6.52 18.24 -28.12
N ILE A 159 -7.74 18.68 -27.80
CA ILE A 159 -8.55 19.60 -28.61
C ILE A 159 -9.29 20.56 -27.69
#